data_AF-A0A520GU02-F1
#
_entry.id   AF-A0A520GU02-F1
#
_cell.length_a   1.000
_cell.length_b   1.000
_cell.length_c   1.000
_cell.angle_alpha   90.00
_cell.angle_beta   90.00
_cell.angle_gamma   90.00
#
_symmetry.space_group_name_H-M   'P 1'
#
loop_
_entity.id
_entity.type
_entity.pdbx_description
1 polymer ?
#
loop_
_entity_poly.entity_id
_entity_poly.type
_entity_poly.pdbx_seq_one_letter_code
_entity_poly.pdbx_strand_id
1 'polypeptide(L)'
;MRKYILTGILALTVVLMLNSCKKYLDVVPDNIATIDNAFTMRTQAEKFLFTCFSYMPKDANMSGNPALGGDEIWRLQTDNSETFAISRNLQNVVNPMGNGYWDGLYQGLRDCNIFLENVGKVPDLSDGERARWIAEVKFLKAYYHYYLVRMYGPIPLIKTNLPIDADVNEVKVFRDPVDSCFNYISSLLDEAAAGLPKTVISPATEAGRVTQPIALS
;
A
#
# COMPACT_ATOMS: atom_id res chain seq x y z
N MET A 1 55.14 26.07 40.31
CA MET A 1 54.56 26.75 39.12
C MET A 1 54.52 25.85 37.88
N ARG A 2 55.62 25.19 37.48
CA ARG A 2 55.66 24.32 36.28
C ARG A 2 54.65 23.14 36.29
N LYS A 3 54.37 22.54 37.46
CA LYS A 3 53.40 21.44 37.61
C LYS A 3 51.94 21.88 37.38
N TYR A 4 51.57 23.09 37.80
CA TYR A 4 50.20 23.63 37.62
C TYR A 4 49.93 24.06 36.17
N ILE A 5 50.98 24.48 35.45
CA ILE A 5 50.91 24.79 34.01
C ILE A 5 50.72 23.50 33.20
N LEU A 6 51.43 22.42 33.55
CA LEU A 6 51.27 21.10 32.92
C LEU A 6 49.89 20.49 33.15
N THR A 7 49.33 20.61 34.35
CA THR A 7 47.96 20.12 34.63
C THR A 7 46.89 20.96 33.92
N GLY A 8 47.10 22.27 33.77
CA GLY A 8 46.20 23.14 33.00
C GLY A 8 46.19 22.81 31.50
N ILE A 9 47.35 22.50 30.92
CA ILE A 9 47.47 22.11 29.51
C ILE A 9 46.80 20.74 29.25
N LEU A 10 46.95 19.78 30.18
CA LEU A 10 46.31 18.47 30.10
C LEU A 10 44.77 18.56 30.19
N ALA A 11 44.25 19.39 31.10
CA ALA A 11 42.81 19.63 31.22
C ALA A 11 42.23 20.28 29.96
N LEU A 12 42.96 21.24 29.36
CA LEU A 12 42.53 21.90 28.13
C LEU A 12 42.53 20.95 26.92
N THR A 13 43.48 20.02 26.85
CA THR A 13 43.51 19.00 25.77
C THR A 13 42.37 18.00 25.90
N VAL A 14 41.97 17.61 27.13
CA VAL A 14 40.81 16.72 27.36
C VAL A 14 39.50 17.40 26.98
N VAL A 15 39.34 18.71 27.23
CA VAL A 15 38.14 19.47 26.83
C VAL A 15 38.06 19.63 25.30
N LEU A 16 39.19 19.74 24.62
CA LEU A 16 39.23 19.79 23.15
C LEU A 16 38.88 18.44 22.48
N MET A 17 39.04 17.31 23.16
CA MET A 17 38.66 15.98 22.65
C MET A 17 37.15 15.67 22.75
N LEU A 18 36.37 16.47 23.49
CA LEU A 18 34.91 16.29 23.61
C LEU A 18 34.11 16.89 22.43
N ASN A 19 34.76 17.56 21.47
CA ASN A 19 34.13 18.02 20.22
C ASN A 19 34.21 16.99 19.09
N SER A 20 34.32 15.70 19.43
CA SER A 20 34.35 14.61 18.45
C SER A 20 32.97 14.42 17.79
N CYS A 21 32.91 14.77 16.51
CA CYS A 21 32.03 14.23 15.47
C CYS A 21 30.56 13.92 15.80
N LYS A 22 29.73 14.96 16.06
CA LYS A 22 28.27 14.79 15.94
C LYS A 22 27.80 14.49 14.50
N LYS A 23 28.56 14.90 13.48
CA LYS A 23 28.15 14.84 12.07
C LYS A 23 28.36 13.49 11.37
N TYR A 24 28.99 12.51 12.02
CA TYR A 24 29.19 11.16 11.47
C TYR A 24 28.02 10.22 11.78
N LEU A 25 27.23 10.52 12.82
CA LEU A 25 26.10 9.69 13.24
C LEU A 25 24.78 10.10 12.56
N ASP A 26 24.70 11.31 12.01
CA ASP A 26 23.58 11.80 11.18
C ASP A 26 23.89 11.66 9.68
N VAL A 27 24.52 10.55 9.27
CA VAL A 27 24.56 10.18 7.86
C VAL A 27 23.25 9.43 7.57
N VAL A 28 22.19 10.19 7.28
CA VAL A 28 21.02 9.62 6.59
C VAL A 28 21.58 9.08 5.27
N PRO A 29 21.40 7.78 4.93
CA PRO A 29 21.99 7.24 3.74
C PRO A 29 21.50 8.02 2.52
N ASP A 30 22.44 8.66 1.81
CA ASP A 30 22.16 9.27 0.52
C ASP A 30 21.54 8.19 -0.36
N ASN A 31 20.35 8.47 -0.90
CA ASN A 31 19.58 7.61 -1.80
C ASN A 31 18.54 6.64 -1.18
N ILE A 32 18.04 6.87 0.04
CA ILE A 32 16.80 6.19 0.49
C ILE A 32 15.59 6.91 -0.10
N ALA A 33 14.80 6.19 -0.91
CA ALA A 33 13.47 6.63 -1.29
C ALA A 33 12.58 6.64 -0.05
N THR A 34 12.44 7.80 0.60
CA THR A 34 11.47 8.00 1.68
C THR A 34 10.09 8.26 1.10
N ILE A 35 9.04 8.08 1.92
CA ILE A 35 7.67 8.44 1.53
C ILE A 35 7.60 9.91 1.12
N ASP A 36 8.27 10.80 1.85
CA ASP A 36 8.29 12.23 1.53
C ASP A 36 8.92 12.50 0.15
N ASN A 37 9.99 11.80 -0.21
CA ASN A 37 10.63 11.93 -1.52
C ASN A 37 9.69 11.53 -2.67
N ALA A 38 8.75 10.60 -2.45
CA ALA A 38 7.81 10.15 -3.46
C ALA A 38 6.78 11.22 -3.86
N PHE A 39 6.50 12.21 -3.00
CA PHE A 39 5.50 13.27 -3.25
C PHE A 39 6.13 14.65 -3.49
N THR A 40 7.44 14.71 -3.79
CA THR A 40 8.15 15.97 -4.07
C THR A 40 7.87 16.54 -5.46
N MET A 41 7.60 15.68 -6.45
CA MET A 41 7.37 16.06 -7.84
C MET A 41 6.31 15.15 -8.47
N ARG A 42 5.60 15.66 -9.47
CA ARG A 42 4.55 14.97 -10.24
C ARG A 42 5.04 13.62 -10.77
N THR A 43 6.27 13.57 -11.30
CA THR A 43 6.83 12.33 -11.87
C THR A 43 7.09 11.24 -10.83
N GLN A 44 7.41 11.61 -9.60
CA GLN A 44 7.60 10.63 -8.51
C GLN A 44 6.25 10.20 -7.94
N ALA A 45 5.32 11.13 -7.80
CA ALA A 45 3.95 10.84 -7.37
C ALA A 45 3.23 9.93 -8.38
N GLU A 46 3.47 10.11 -9.68
CA GLU A 46 2.96 9.24 -10.74
C GLU A 46 3.51 7.80 -10.63
N LYS A 47 4.79 7.63 -10.28
CA LYS A 47 5.34 6.29 -10.02
C LYS A 47 4.66 5.64 -8.82
N PHE A 48 4.44 6.40 -7.75
CA PHE A 48 3.74 5.90 -6.57
C PHE A 48 2.29 5.52 -6.91
N LEU A 49 1.60 6.31 -7.75
CA LEU A 49 0.28 5.97 -8.27
C LEU A 49 0.32 4.59 -8.96
N PHE A 50 1.31 4.33 -9.81
CA PHE A 50 1.46 3.01 -10.44
C PHE A 50 1.80 1.89 -9.46
N THR A 51 2.51 2.19 -8.37
CA THR A 51 2.67 1.24 -7.25
C THR A 51 1.32 0.85 -6.68
N CYS A 52 0.41 1.81 -6.45
CA CYS A 52 -0.95 1.50 -6.03
C CYS A 52 -1.62 0.53 -7.02
N PHE A 53 -1.55 0.77 -8.33
CA PHE A 53 -2.12 -0.14 -9.34
C PHE A 53 -1.50 -1.55 -9.34
N SER A 54 -0.22 -1.69 -8.96
CA SER A 54 0.52 -2.95 -9.09
C SER A 54 -0.02 -4.11 -8.23
N TYR A 55 -0.80 -3.78 -7.19
CA TYR A 55 -1.41 -4.75 -6.28
C TYR A 55 -2.68 -5.40 -6.83
N MET A 56 -3.17 -4.98 -8.00
CA MET A 56 -4.35 -5.60 -8.62
C MET A 56 -4.13 -7.11 -8.84
N PRO A 57 -5.03 -7.97 -8.33
CA PRO A 57 -5.00 -9.40 -8.56
C PRO A 57 -4.90 -9.76 -10.05
N LYS A 58 -4.02 -10.70 -10.36
CA LYS A 58 -3.80 -11.19 -11.73
C LYS A 58 -4.82 -12.29 -12.05
N ASP A 59 -6.07 -11.93 -12.35
CA ASP A 59 -7.14 -12.91 -12.56
C ASP A 59 -6.92 -13.84 -13.76
N ALA A 60 -6.13 -13.43 -14.75
CA ALA A 60 -5.74 -14.31 -15.86
C ALA A 60 -4.70 -15.39 -15.47
N ASN A 61 -4.18 -15.36 -14.24
CA ASN A 61 -3.19 -16.33 -13.78
C ASN A 61 -3.85 -17.66 -13.43
N MET A 62 -3.58 -18.67 -14.25
CA MET A 62 -4.13 -20.01 -14.11
C MET A 62 -3.68 -20.75 -12.83
N SER A 63 -2.61 -20.34 -12.18
CA SER A 63 -2.09 -21.03 -10.99
C SER A 63 -2.61 -20.45 -9.68
N GLY A 64 -3.00 -19.17 -9.68
CA GLY A 64 -3.39 -18.43 -8.48
C GLY A 64 -4.85 -17.96 -8.44
N ASN A 65 -5.57 -17.94 -9.57
CA ASN A 65 -6.95 -17.46 -9.59
C ASN A 65 -7.88 -18.38 -8.78
N PRO A 66 -8.52 -17.91 -7.69
CA PRO A 66 -9.44 -18.72 -6.89
C PRO A 66 -10.70 -19.17 -7.65
N ALA A 67 -11.08 -18.45 -8.71
CA ALA A 67 -12.23 -18.82 -9.54
C ALA A 67 -12.04 -20.17 -10.25
N LEU A 68 -10.80 -20.66 -10.37
CA LEU A 68 -10.52 -21.98 -10.93
C LEU A 68 -10.84 -23.13 -9.97
N GLY A 69 -11.20 -22.83 -8.72
CA GLY A 69 -11.58 -23.81 -7.71
C GLY A 69 -13.05 -24.22 -7.75
N GLY A 70 -13.82 -23.69 -8.71
CA GLY A 70 -15.21 -24.09 -8.98
C GLY A 70 -15.33 -25.48 -9.59
N ASP A 71 -16.53 -25.83 -10.05
CA ASP A 71 -16.84 -27.13 -10.66
C ASP A 71 -16.73 -27.12 -12.20
N GLU A 72 -16.47 -25.96 -12.80
CA GLU A 72 -16.38 -25.80 -14.26
C GLU A 72 -15.07 -26.35 -14.85
N ILE A 73 -14.01 -26.42 -14.05
CA ILE A 73 -12.67 -26.85 -14.49
C ILE A 73 -12.12 -27.84 -13.47
N TRP A 74 -11.57 -28.96 -13.94
CA TRP A 74 -10.83 -29.90 -13.10
C TRP A 74 -9.45 -30.18 -13.68
N ARG A 75 -8.45 -30.31 -12.80
CA ARG A 75 -7.07 -30.66 -13.20
C ARG A 75 -6.70 -32.06 -12.78
N LEU A 76 -5.78 -32.65 -13.56
CA LEU A 76 -5.18 -33.95 -13.24
C LEU A 76 -4.43 -33.86 -11.90
N GLN A 77 -4.48 -34.95 -11.13
CA GLN A 77 -4.06 -35.01 -9.72
C GLN A 77 -2.58 -34.74 -9.46
N THR A 78 -1.76 -34.62 -10.51
CA THR A 78 -0.33 -34.30 -10.43
C THR A 78 -0.03 -32.81 -10.26
N ASP A 79 -1.06 -31.94 -10.30
CA ASP A 79 -0.89 -30.50 -10.11
C ASP A 79 -0.97 -30.10 -8.62
N ASN A 80 -0.01 -29.29 -8.19
CA ASN A 80 0.14 -28.79 -6.81
C ASN A 80 -0.44 -27.37 -6.62
N SER A 81 -1.29 -26.88 -7.52
CA SER A 81 -1.96 -25.59 -7.37
C SER A 81 -2.78 -25.51 -6.07
N GLU A 82 -2.60 -24.42 -5.32
CA GLU A 82 -3.31 -24.14 -4.07
C GLU A 82 -4.83 -24.10 -4.26
N THR A 83 -5.30 -23.49 -5.35
CA THR A 83 -6.73 -23.39 -5.66
C THR A 83 -7.40 -24.77 -5.75
N PHE A 84 -6.81 -25.72 -6.47
CA PHE A 84 -7.36 -27.08 -6.62
C PHE A 84 -7.18 -27.93 -5.36
N ALA A 85 -6.21 -27.59 -4.50
CA ALA A 85 -6.10 -28.20 -3.18
C ALA A 85 -7.25 -27.73 -2.26
N ILE A 86 -7.67 -26.46 -2.33
CA ILE A 86 -8.86 -25.96 -1.63
C ILE A 86 -10.12 -26.72 -2.10
N SER A 87 -10.31 -26.91 -3.41
CA SER A 87 -11.45 -27.68 -3.96
C SER A 87 -11.48 -29.14 -3.49
N ARG A 88 -10.33 -29.71 -3.13
CA ARG A 88 -10.18 -31.05 -2.54
C ARG A 88 -10.30 -31.06 -1.02
N ASN A 89 -10.68 -29.93 -0.41
CA ASN A 89 -10.81 -29.77 1.03
C ASN A 89 -9.48 -29.98 1.81
N LEU A 90 -8.36 -29.56 1.20
CA LEU A 90 -7.03 -29.57 1.82
C LEU A 90 -6.66 -28.25 2.50
N GLN A 91 -7.64 -27.37 2.71
CA GLN A 91 -7.43 -26.09 3.39
C GLN A 91 -7.03 -26.32 4.86
N ASN A 92 -6.18 -25.45 5.39
CA ASN A 92 -5.67 -25.56 6.74
C ASN A 92 -5.58 -24.19 7.42
N VAL A 93 -5.58 -24.20 8.76
CA VAL A 93 -5.59 -22.96 9.57
C VAL A 93 -4.20 -22.40 9.87
N VAL A 94 -3.15 -23.20 9.75
CA VAL A 94 -1.78 -22.82 10.17
C VAL A 94 -1.04 -22.08 9.05
N ASN A 95 -1.21 -22.55 7.81
CA ASN A 95 -0.72 -21.94 6.59
C ASN A 95 -1.85 -21.93 5.55
N PRO A 96 -2.83 -21.01 5.71
CA PRO A 96 -3.99 -20.96 4.84
C PRO A 96 -3.60 -20.81 3.37
N MET A 97 -4.10 -21.70 2.53
CA MET A 97 -3.92 -21.61 1.09
C MET A 97 -4.58 -20.33 0.58
N GLY A 98 -3.89 -19.57 -0.27
CA GLY A 98 -4.32 -18.26 -0.73
C GLY A 98 -4.01 -17.08 0.21
N ASN A 99 -3.21 -17.25 1.28
CA ASN A 99 -2.86 -16.14 2.20
C ASN A 99 -2.11 -14.98 1.51
N GLY A 100 -1.42 -15.23 0.39
CA GLY A 100 -0.72 -14.18 -0.35
C GLY A 100 -1.62 -13.04 -0.82
N TYR A 101 -2.93 -13.29 -1.02
CA TYR A 101 -3.89 -12.23 -1.32
C TYR A 101 -4.16 -11.34 -0.12
N TRP A 102 -4.28 -11.91 1.08
CA TRP A 102 -4.47 -11.14 2.31
C TRP A 102 -3.33 -10.13 2.50
N ASP A 103 -2.09 -10.62 2.54
CA ASP A 103 -0.92 -9.77 2.80
C ASP A 103 -0.73 -8.72 1.70
N GLY A 104 -0.84 -9.13 0.43
CA GLY A 104 -0.65 -8.23 -0.71
C GLY A 104 -1.72 -7.14 -0.81
N LEU A 105 -2.99 -7.47 -0.54
CA LEU A 105 -4.07 -6.50 -0.61
C LEU A 105 -4.02 -5.50 0.56
N TYR A 106 -3.68 -5.93 1.79
CA TYR A 106 -3.49 -4.97 2.90
C TYR A 106 -2.27 -4.06 2.70
N GLN A 107 -1.21 -4.55 2.06
CA GLN A 107 -0.11 -3.69 1.61
C GLN A 107 -0.60 -2.65 0.59
N GLY A 108 -1.38 -3.08 -0.41
CA GLY A 108 -1.99 -2.17 -1.38
C GLY A 108 -2.92 -1.13 -0.75
N LEU A 109 -3.70 -1.52 0.27
CA LEU A 109 -4.53 -0.59 1.03
C LEU A 109 -3.70 0.45 1.78
N ARG A 110 -2.58 0.03 2.38
CA ARG A 110 -1.65 0.94 3.05
C ARG A 110 -1.08 1.96 2.07
N ASP A 111 -0.64 1.51 0.90
CA ASP A 111 -0.09 2.40 -0.13
C ASP A 111 -1.16 3.36 -0.68
N CYS A 112 -2.39 2.89 -0.89
CA CYS A 112 -3.51 3.75 -1.26
C CYS A 112 -3.73 4.86 -0.22
N ASN A 113 -3.69 4.52 1.07
CA ASN A 113 -3.82 5.50 2.15
C ASN A 113 -2.65 6.49 2.16
N ILE A 114 -1.40 6.02 2.01
CA ILE A 114 -0.21 6.90 1.91
C ILE A 114 -0.38 7.89 0.76
N PHE A 115 -0.84 7.41 -0.40
CA PHE A 115 -1.06 8.27 -1.55
C PHE A 115 -2.13 9.33 -1.28
N LEU A 116 -3.28 8.93 -0.74
CA LEU A 116 -4.38 9.85 -0.43
C LEU A 116 -4.01 10.90 0.62
N GLU A 117 -3.15 10.54 1.59
CA GLU A 117 -2.66 11.43 2.64
C GLU A 117 -1.63 12.46 2.11
N ASN A 118 -0.90 12.15 1.04
CA ASN A 118 0.25 12.95 0.60
C ASN A 118 0.12 13.58 -0.79
N VAL A 119 -0.75 13.07 -1.67
CA VAL A 119 -0.91 13.60 -3.03
C VAL A 119 -1.31 15.08 -3.03
N GLY A 120 -1.95 15.58 -1.98
CA GLY A 120 -2.27 17.01 -1.80
C GLY A 120 -1.06 17.93 -1.68
N LYS A 121 0.11 17.39 -1.31
CA LYS A 121 1.35 18.15 -1.06
C LYS A 121 2.21 18.35 -2.31
N VAL A 122 1.90 17.64 -3.41
CA VAL A 122 2.68 17.68 -4.65
C VAL A 122 2.49 19.05 -5.33
N PRO A 123 3.55 19.87 -5.49
CA PRO A 123 3.42 21.27 -5.91
C PRO A 123 3.17 21.46 -7.42
N ASP A 124 3.69 20.56 -8.25
CA ASP A 124 3.67 20.62 -9.72
C ASP A 124 2.53 19.78 -10.35
N LEU A 125 1.56 19.36 -9.54
CA LEU A 125 0.39 18.61 -9.96
C LEU A 125 -0.82 19.55 -10.14
N SER A 126 -1.42 19.58 -11.33
CA SER A 126 -2.62 20.39 -11.56
C SER A 126 -3.80 19.88 -10.73
N ASP A 127 -4.73 20.77 -10.37
CA ASP A 127 -5.90 20.38 -9.56
C ASP A 127 -6.77 19.33 -10.26
N GLY A 128 -6.88 19.41 -11.60
CA GLY A 128 -7.59 18.41 -12.41
C GLY A 128 -6.92 17.04 -12.39
N GLU A 129 -5.58 16.98 -12.55
CA GLU A 129 -4.85 15.72 -12.44
C GLU A 129 -4.90 15.16 -11.03
N ARG A 130 -4.77 16.01 -10.01
CA ARG A 130 -4.85 15.63 -8.60
C ARG A 130 -6.20 15.02 -8.26
N ALA A 131 -7.29 15.67 -8.65
CA ALA A 131 -8.64 15.17 -8.43
C ALA A 131 -8.86 13.81 -9.11
N ARG A 132 -8.38 13.66 -10.36
CA ARG A 132 -8.41 12.38 -11.08
C ARG A 132 -7.61 11.30 -10.36
N TRP A 133 -6.39 11.59 -9.93
CA TRP A 133 -5.53 10.60 -9.26
C TRP A 133 -6.11 10.16 -7.91
N ILE A 134 -6.69 11.09 -7.15
CA ILE A 134 -7.42 10.77 -5.92
C ILE A 134 -8.58 9.83 -6.22
N ALA A 135 -9.35 10.10 -7.28
CA ALA A 135 -10.48 9.27 -7.67
C ALA A 135 -10.04 7.85 -8.08
N GLU A 136 -8.95 7.73 -8.85
CA GLU A 136 -8.40 6.42 -9.24
C GLU A 136 -7.90 5.62 -8.04
N VAL A 137 -7.22 6.26 -7.08
CA VAL A 137 -6.75 5.56 -5.88
C VAL A 137 -7.91 5.18 -4.95
N LYS A 138 -8.97 5.99 -4.86
CA LYS A 138 -10.21 5.59 -4.16
C LYS A 138 -10.85 4.37 -4.79
N PHE A 139 -10.90 4.29 -6.11
CA PHE A 139 -11.36 3.09 -6.81
C PHE A 139 -10.50 1.88 -6.47
N LEU A 140 -9.17 1.98 -6.54
CA LEU A 140 -8.27 0.88 -6.19
C LEU A 140 -8.46 0.42 -4.75
N LYS A 141 -8.57 1.37 -3.81
CA LYS A 141 -8.85 1.09 -2.41
C LYS A 141 -10.18 0.36 -2.23
N ALA A 142 -11.23 0.74 -2.97
CA ALA A 142 -12.51 0.04 -2.97
C ALA A 142 -12.37 -1.38 -3.53
N TYR A 143 -11.67 -1.52 -4.65
CA TYR A 143 -11.43 -2.79 -5.34
C TYR A 143 -10.67 -3.78 -4.46
N TYR A 144 -9.66 -3.33 -3.70
CA TYR A 144 -8.91 -4.18 -2.77
C TYR A 144 -9.75 -4.63 -1.58
N HIS A 145 -10.57 -3.75 -0.99
CA HIS A 145 -11.53 -4.15 0.04
C HIS A 145 -12.53 -5.17 -0.53
N TYR A 146 -13.06 -4.95 -1.74
CA TYR A 146 -13.96 -5.90 -2.39
C TYR A 146 -13.31 -7.27 -2.59
N TYR A 147 -12.06 -7.31 -3.04
CA TYR A 147 -11.31 -8.57 -3.19
C TYR A 147 -11.08 -9.30 -1.86
N LEU A 148 -10.80 -8.57 -0.79
CA LEU A 148 -10.69 -9.14 0.54
C LEU A 148 -12.04 -9.70 1.03
N VAL A 149 -13.14 -8.95 0.87
CA VAL A 149 -14.48 -9.41 1.29
C VAL A 149 -14.93 -10.63 0.51
N ARG A 150 -14.76 -10.66 -0.82
CA ARG A 150 -15.17 -11.82 -1.64
C ARG A 150 -14.42 -13.10 -1.30
N MET A 151 -13.17 -13.00 -0.81
CA MET A 151 -12.34 -14.16 -0.48
C MET A 151 -12.53 -14.62 0.97
N TYR A 152 -12.64 -13.68 1.91
CA TYR A 152 -12.55 -13.98 3.34
C TYR A 152 -13.84 -13.68 4.12
N GLY A 153 -14.83 -13.03 3.50
CA GLY A 153 -16.07 -12.58 4.14
C GLY A 153 -15.85 -11.32 4.98
N PRO A 154 -16.19 -11.31 6.28
CA PRO A 154 -15.93 -10.16 7.17
C PRO A 154 -14.44 -9.78 7.18
N ILE A 155 -14.07 -8.50 7.13
CA ILE A 155 -12.66 -8.08 7.16
C ILE A 155 -12.47 -6.83 8.03
N PRO A 156 -11.27 -6.60 8.60
CA PRO A 156 -10.97 -5.31 9.22
C PRO A 156 -10.97 -4.18 8.17
N LEU A 157 -11.74 -3.13 8.40
CA LEU A 157 -11.79 -1.96 7.51
C LEU A 157 -10.65 -0.97 7.82
N ILE A 158 -9.53 -1.09 7.09
CA ILE A 158 -8.38 -0.18 7.23
C ILE A 158 -8.61 1.09 6.42
N LYS A 159 -9.28 2.07 7.05
CA LYS A 159 -9.66 3.34 6.43
C LYS A 159 -8.50 4.34 6.34
N THR A 160 -7.59 4.31 7.32
CA THR A 160 -6.42 5.17 7.42
C THR A 160 -5.24 4.36 7.90
N ASN A 161 -4.03 4.85 7.70
CA ASN A 161 -2.85 4.17 8.20
C ASN A 161 -2.65 4.43 9.69
N LEU A 162 -2.24 3.38 10.40
CA LEU A 162 -1.73 3.51 11.75
C LEU A 162 -0.28 4.05 11.70
N PRO A 163 0.11 4.89 12.66
CA PRO A 163 1.49 5.37 12.76
C PRO A 163 2.44 4.21 13.10
N ILE A 164 3.72 4.38 12.80
CA ILE A 164 4.73 3.31 12.97
C ILE A 164 4.92 2.95 14.46
N ASP A 165 4.71 3.92 15.34
CA ASP A 165 4.78 3.81 16.79
C ASP A 165 3.42 3.55 17.45
N ALA A 166 2.42 3.09 16.69
CA ALA A 166 1.11 2.71 17.21
C ALA A 166 1.22 1.65 18.31
N ASP A 167 0.37 1.75 19.33
CA ASP A 167 0.36 0.81 20.45
C ASP A 167 -0.09 -0.59 20.00
N VAL A 168 0.36 -1.61 20.72
CA VAL A 168 0.00 -3.01 20.44
C VAL A 168 -1.51 -3.25 20.48
N ASN A 169 -2.26 -2.45 21.26
CA ASN A 169 -3.72 -2.57 21.30
C ASN A 169 -4.40 -1.89 20.11
N GLU A 170 -3.77 -0.88 19.48
CA GLU A 170 -4.30 -0.20 18.30
C GLU A 170 -4.16 -1.05 17.03
N VAL A 171 -3.08 -1.84 16.93
CA VAL A 171 -2.87 -2.76 15.80
C VAL A 171 -3.78 -3.99 15.86
N LYS A 172 -4.41 -4.27 17.01
CA LYS A 172 -5.38 -5.37 17.18
C LYS A 172 -6.75 -4.94 16.69
N VAL A 173 -6.90 -4.91 15.37
CA VAL A 173 -8.17 -4.58 14.72
C VAL A 173 -9.09 -5.80 14.64
N PHE A 174 -10.39 -5.56 14.88
CA PHE A 174 -11.42 -6.59 14.71
C PHE A 174 -11.95 -6.59 13.28
N ARG A 175 -12.55 -7.73 12.88
CA ARG A 175 -13.24 -7.85 11.59
C ARG A 175 -14.58 -7.10 11.68
N ASP A 176 -14.89 -6.30 10.67
CA ASP A 176 -16.17 -5.63 10.55
C ASP A 176 -17.24 -6.53 9.92
N PRO A 177 -18.53 -6.32 10.22
CA PRO A 177 -19.63 -6.99 9.54
C PRO A 177 -19.57 -6.81 8.02
N VAL A 178 -19.97 -7.84 7.27
CA VAL A 178 -19.96 -7.85 5.80
C VAL A 178 -20.70 -6.64 5.22
N ASP A 179 -21.86 -6.29 5.78
CA ASP A 179 -22.66 -5.14 5.35
C ASP A 179 -21.88 -3.82 5.50
N SER A 180 -21.15 -3.65 6.61
CA SER A 180 -20.29 -2.48 6.81
C SER A 180 -19.16 -2.42 5.78
N CYS A 181 -18.61 -3.57 5.40
CA CYS A 181 -17.58 -3.63 4.36
C CYS A 181 -18.13 -3.20 3.00
N PHE A 182 -19.27 -3.75 2.57
CA PHE A 182 -19.89 -3.38 1.30
C PHE A 182 -20.33 -1.92 1.28
N ASN A 183 -20.93 -1.41 2.36
CA ASN A 183 -21.30 0.01 2.46
C ASN A 183 -20.10 0.93 2.26
N TYR A 184 -18.96 0.59 2.84
CA TYR A 184 -17.73 1.38 2.69
C TYR A 184 -17.14 1.27 1.27
N ILE A 185 -17.17 0.08 0.67
CA ILE A 185 -16.75 -0.12 -0.72
C ILE A 185 -17.60 0.73 -1.67
N SER A 186 -18.93 0.67 -1.55
CA SER A 186 -19.86 1.45 -2.37
C SER A 186 -19.63 2.96 -2.20
N SER A 187 -19.44 3.45 -0.96
CA SER A 187 -19.15 4.88 -0.78
C SER A 187 -17.85 5.32 -1.46
N LEU A 188 -16.81 4.48 -1.44
CA LEU A 188 -15.56 4.79 -2.14
C LEU A 188 -15.72 4.81 -3.66
N LEU A 189 -16.55 3.91 -4.21
CA LEU A 189 -16.84 3.87 -5.64
C LEU A 189 -17.65 5.09 -6.09
N ASP A 190 -18.65 5.51 -5.31
CA ASP A 190 -19.44 6.72 -5.57
C ASP A 190 -18.55 7.98 -5.56
N GLU A 191 -17.67 8.09 -4.57
CA GLU A 191 -16.69 9.19 -4.48
C GLU A 191 -15.69 9.16 -5.64
N ALA A 192 -15.24 7.98 -6.07
CA ALA A 192 -14.33 7.82 -7.20
C ALA A 192 -15.02 8.20 -8.52
N ALA A 193 -16.25 7.73 -8.75
CA ALA A 193 -16.97 7.95 -10.01
C ALA A 193 -17.13 9.44 -10.37
N ALA A 194 -17.23 10.32 -9.38
CA ALA A 194 -17.34 11.77 -9.57
C ALA A 194 -16.06 12.42 -10.16
N GLY A 195 -14.88 11.86 -9.88
CA GLY A 195 -13.58 12.40 -10.31
C GLY A 195 -12.95 11.69 -11.50
N LEU A 196 -13.56 10.61 -12.00
CA LEU A 196 -13.01 9.80 -13.10
C LEU A 196 -13.49 10.30 -14.48
N PRO A 197 -12.61 10.24 -15.51
CA PRO A 197 -13.01 10.56 -16.88
C PRO A 197 -13.90 9.47 -17.47
N LYS A 198 -14.79 9.83 -18.40
CA LYS A 198 -15.68 8.87 -19.09
C LYS A 198 -14.93 7.91 -20.01
N THR A 199 -13.82 8.36 -20.58
CA THR A 199 -12.97 7.60 -21.50
C THR A 199 -11.50 7.78 -21.12
N VAL A 200 -10.65 6.84 -21.54
CA VAL A 200 -9.21 6.98 -21.38
C VAL A 200 -8.74 8.20 -22.18
N ILE A 201 -8.02 9.13 -21.53
CA ILE A 201 -7.62 10.41 -22.14
C ILE A 201 -6.54 10.19 -23.21
N SER A 202 -5.53 9.38 -22.89
CA SER A 202 -4.45 9.04 -23.83
C SER A 202 -4.28 7.53 -23.93
N PRO A 203 -4.99 6.84 -24.84
CA PRO A 203 -4.92 5.38 -24.96
C PRO A 203 -3.51 4.82 -25.18
N ALA A 204 -2.61 5.58 -25.81
CA ALA A 204 -1.23 5.12 -26.07
C ALA A 204 -0.37 5.01 -24.80
N THR A 205 -0.67 5.79 -23.76
CA THR A 205 0.14 5.89 -22.54
C THR A 205 -0.61 5.54 -21.27
N GLU A 206 -1.94 5.57 -21.31
CA GLU A 206 -2.84 5.39 -20.16
C GLU A 206 -3.79 4.18 -20.34
N ALA A 207 -3.47 3.26 -21.25
CA ALA A 207 -4.23 2.02 -21.37
C ALA A 207 -4.24 1.28 -20.02
N GLY A 208 -5.43 0.91 -19.54
CA GLY A 208 -5.63 0.25 -18.25
C GLY A 208 -5.95 1.18 -17.07
N ARG A 209 -5.97 2.51 -17.27
CA ARG A 209 -6.46 3.43 -16.22
C ARG A 209 -7.97 3.32 -16.02
N VAL A 210 -8.40 3.56 -14.78
CA VAL A 210 -9.81 3.51 -14.38
C VAL A 210 -10.57 4.67 -15.02
N THR A 211 -11.78 4.39 -15.49
CA THR A 211 -12.73 5.35 -16.03
C THR A 211 -14.02 5.33 -15.24
N GLN A 212 -14.84 6.37 -15.39
CA GLN A 212 -16.14 6.46 -14.70
C GLN A 212 -17.04 5.24 -14.97
N PRO A 213 -17.17 4.71 -16.21
CA PRO A 213 -17.90 3.47 -16.45
C PRO A 213 -17.39 2.26 -15.67
N ILE A 214 -16.07 2.16 -15.42
CA ILE A 214 -15.48 1.06 -14.64
C ILE A 214 -15.85 1.18 -13.15
N ALA A 215 -15.96 2.39 -12.62
CA ALA A 215 -16.36 2.58 -11.22
C ALA A 215 -17.86 2.35 -10.96
N LEU A 216 -18.69 2.50 -12.00
CA LEU A 216 -20.15 2.39 -11.91
C LEU A 216 -20.70 1.01 -12.34
N SER A 217 -19.85 0.12 -12.83
CA SER A 217 -20.21 -1.26 -13.23
C SER A 217 -20.15 -2.22 -12.06
#